data_AF-A0A7W9SVZ3-F1
#
_entry.id   AF-A0A7W9SVZ3-F1
#
_cell.length_a   1.000
_cell.length_b   1.000
_cell.length_c   1.000
_cell.angle_alpha   90.00
_cell.angle_beta   90.00
_cell.angle_gamma   90.00
#
_symmetry.space_group_name_H-M   'P 1'
#
loop_
_entity.id
_entity.type
_entity.pdbx_description
1 polymer ?
#
loop_
_entity_poly.entity_id
_entity_poly.type
_entity_poly.pdbx_seq_one_letter_code
_entity_poly.pdbx_strand_id
1 'polypeptide(L)' 'MNPADFEGLRALQEALGTRFIRGVLFYSGETLLPFGEGLYAVPLSALWHGL' A
#
# COMPACT_ATOMS: atom_id res chain seq x y z
N MET A 1 7.99 6.41 -6.99
CA MET A 1 7.30 6.20 -5.70
C MET A 1 8.31 6.53 -4.61
N ASN A 2 7.98 7.50 -3.77
CA ASN A 2 8.82 7.99 -2.67
C ASN A 2 8.21 7.50 -1.35
N PRO A 3 9.02 7.21 -0.31
CA PRO A 3 8.51 6.93 1.03
C PRO A 3 7.40 7.84 1.57
N ALA A 4 7.38 9.12 1.19
CA ALA A 4 6.33 10.06 1.57
C ALA A 4 4.94 9.71 1.01
N ASP A 5 4.85 8.95 -0.08
CA ASP A 5 3.59 8.52 -0.68
C ASP A 5 2.78 7.61 0.28
N PHE A 6 3.46 6.98 1.26
CA PHE A 6 2.85 6.10 2.26
C PHE A 6 2.55 6.78 3.60
N GLU A 7 2.85 8.06 3.77
CA GLU A 7 2.82 8.70 5.10
C GLU A 7 1.42 8.71 5.73
N GLY A 8 0.38 8.98 4.93
CA GLY A 8 -1.01 8.88 5.39
C GLY A 8 -1.42 7.45 5.78
N LEU A 9 -0.90 6.44 5.07
CA LEU A 9 -1.15 5.03 5.42
C LEU A 9 -0.42 4.62 6.69
N ARG A 10 0.79 5.14 6.95
CA ARG A 10 1.51 4.93 8.22
C ARG A 10 0.76 5.56 9.38
N ALA A 11 0.32 6.81 9.24
CA ALA A 11 -0.49 7.47 10.27
C ALA A 11 -1.79 6.70 10.56
N LEU A 12 -2.44 6.15 9.53
CA LEU A 12 -3.63 5.30 9.69
C LEU A 12 -3.29 3.96 10.39
N GLN A 13 -2.18 3.33 10.02
CA GLN A 13 -1.68 2.11 10.66
C GLN A 13 -1.42 2.32 12.15
N GLU A 14 -0.76 3.41 12.52
CA GLU A 14 -0.51 3.79 13.90
C GLU A 14 -1.82 4.04 14.67
N ALA A 15 -2.75 4.79 14.08
CA ALA A 15 -4.04 5.10 14.71
C ALA A 15 -4.92 3.87 14.95
N LEU A 16 -4.87 2.88 14.06
CA LEU A 16 -5.68 1.66 14.14
C LEU A 16 -5.00 0.53 14.94
N GLY A 17 -3.67 0.53 15.02
CA GLY A 17 -2.89 -0.49 15.71
C GLY A 17 -3.23 -1.89 15.20
N THR A 18 -3.64 -2.79 16.10
CA THR A 18 -3.99 -4.18 15.76
C THR A 18 -5.22 -4.32 14.86
N ARG A 19 -6.03 -3.26 14.70
CA ARG A 19 -7.15 -3.24 13.76
C ARG A 19 -6.72 -2.93 12.33
N PHE A 20 -5.48 -2.48 12.13
CA PHE A 20 -4.91 -2.28 10.81
C PHE A 20 -4.53 -3.62 10.20
N ILE A 21 -5.17 -3.98 9.09
CA ILE A 21 -4.89 -5.24 8.39
C ILE A 21 -3.83 -5.02 7.30
N ARG A 22 -4.08 -4.05 6.41
CA ARG A 22 -3.24 -3.74 5.24
C ARG A 22 -3.43 -2.29 4.77
N GLY A 23 -2.37 -1.68 4.25
CA GLY A 23 -2.42 -0.43 3.48
C GLY A 23 -1.98 -0.67 2.04
N VAL A 24 -2.79 -0.22 1.09
CA VAL A 24 -2.53 -0.38 -0.34
C VAL A 24 -2.46 0.99 -1.01
N LEU A 25 -1.40 1.22 -1.77
CA LEU A 25 -1.24 2.35 -2.67
C LEU A 25 -1.24 1.84 -4.11
N PHE A 26 -2.20 2.28 -4.92
CA PHE A 26 -2.21 1.95 -6.33
C PHE A 26 -1.24 2.84 -7.12
N TYR A 27 -0.48 2.25 -8.05
CA TYR A 27 0.49 2.98 -8.86
C TYR A 27 0.56 2.45 -10.30
N SER A 28 1.22 3.22 -11.18
CA SER A 28 1.28 2.98 -12.62
C SER A 28 2.41 2.04 -13.08
N GLY A 29 3.06 1.32 -12.17
CA GLY A 29 4.00 0.26 -12.54
C GLY A 29 3.31 -1.08 -12.71
N GLU A 30 4.12 -2.13 -12.87
CA GLU A 30 3.64 -3.45 -13.28
C GLU A 30 3.78 -4.53 -12.19
N THR A 31 4.42 -4.21 -11.05
CA THR A 31 4.77 -5.21 -10.03
C THR A 31 4.16 -4.89 -8.66
N LEU A 32 3.84 -5.92 -7.88
CA LEU A 32 3.51 -5.71 -6.46
C LEU A 32 4.82 -5.47 -5.69
N LEU A 33 4.89 -4.36 -4.95
CA LEU A 33 6.08 -3.98 -4.18
C LEU A 33 5.73 -3.85 -2.68
N PRO A 34 6.43 -4.55 -1.77
CA PRO A 34 6.27 -4.33 -0.33
C PRO A 34 6.89 -3.01 0.09
N PHE A 35 6.28 -2.31 1.04
CA PHE A 35 6.71 -0.98 1.50
C PHE A 35 6.72 -0.84 3.03
N GLY A 36 7.31 -1.83 3.70
CA GLY A 36 7.28 -1.96 5.16
C GLY A 36 6.21 -2.94 5.61
N GLU A 37 6.04 -3.06 6.93
CA GLU A 37 5.11 -4.03 7.49
C GLU A 37 3.66 -3.68 7.16
N GLY A 38 2.99 -4.55 6.40
CA GLY A 38 1.57 -4.38 6.08
C GLY A 38 1.25 -3.32 5.02
N LEU A 39 2.26 -2.72 4.37
CA LEU A 39 2.09 -1.69 3.34
C LEU A 39 2.56 -2.20 1.97
N TYR A 40 1.77 -1.93 0.93
CA TYR A 40 2.01 -2.45 -0.42
C TYR A 40 1.74 -1.40 -1.49
N ALA A 41 2.61 -1.32 -2.48
CA ALA A 41 2.30 -0.70 -3.75
C ALA A 41 1.76 -1.76 -4.71
N VAL A 42 0.57 -1.52 -5.26
CA VAL A 42 -0.13 -2.45 -6.12
C VAL A 42 -0.34 -1.83 -7.50
N PRO A 43 -0.02 -2.54 -8.60
CA PRO A 43 -0.29 -2.05 -9.94
C PRO A 43 -1.77 -1.71 -10.14
N LEU A 44 -2.06 -0.59 -10.79
CA LEU A 44 -3.44 -0.23 -11.16
C LEU A 44 -4.12 -1.32 -12.00
N SER A 45 -3.36 -2.07 -12.81
CA SER A 45 -3.86 -3.19 -13.62
C SER A 45 -4.52 -4.29 -12.77
N ALA A 46 -4.12 -4.44 -11.51
CA ALA A 46 -4.63 -5.46 -10.60
C ALA A 46 -6.11 -5.28 -10.24
N LEU A 47 -6.64 -4.05 -10.38
CA LEU A 47 -8.06 -3.77 -10.18
C LEU A 47 -8.97 -4.46 -11.23
N TRP A 48 -8.42 -4.81 -12.40
CA TRP A 48 -9.17 -5.47 -13.49
C TRP A 48 -8.73 -6.90 -13.74
N HIS A 49 -7.43 -7.19 -13.61
CA HIS A 49 -6.88 -8.50 -13.96
C HIS A 49 -6.54 -9.37 -12.74
N GLY A 50 -6.64 -8.82 -11.53
CA GLY A 50 -6.10 -9.46 -10.33
C GLY A 50 -4.57 -9.30 -10.21
N LEU A 51 -4.04 -9.80 -9.09
CA LEU A 51 -2.60 -9.84 -8.81
C LEU A 51 -1.95 -11.07 -9.45
#